data_AF-A0A379DHB1-F1
#
_entry.id   AF-A0A379DHB1-F1
#
_cell.length_a   1.000
_cell.length_b   1.000
_cell.length_c   1.000
_cell.angle_alpha   90.00
_cell.angle_beta   90.00
_cell.angle_gamma   90.00
#
_symmetry.space_group_name_H-M   'P 1'
#
loop_
_entity.id
_entity.type
_entity.pdbx_description
1 polymer ?
#
loop_
_entity_poly.entity_id
_entity_poly.type
_entity_poly.pdbx_seq_one_letter_code
_entity_poly.pdbx_strand_id
1 'polypeptide(L)'
;MYMKKNFFCLTLFISLLLSACNVVPITGRSQISLVSESQILAMSQSQYRSFIQKAPLSKNRHDVERVHRVGTRIARATVAYLNQNGMDSRAKELAWEFNLVESKQLNAFCMPGGKIVVYTGLLRLLNSDDELAAVVSHEVAHAVARHSNERISNEMLRRMGGQVLGVAVAGESAALQQVIGQAYGIGSQVFISLPYSRKHEYEADRIGLVFMAMAGYDPEGAVSLWKKMAQGSRNKNDMLSTHPTDEKRIAAIRKYMPEAKRYYKGRGVFNIQPLNQQNTDRSGNSKPGKPRTSEDWRF
;
A
#
# COMPACT_ATOMS: atom_id res chain seq x y z
N MET A 1 -43.59 -4.76 27.64
CA MET A 1 -43.25 -4.02 26.40
C MET A 1 -41.82 -3.46 26.33
N TYR A 2 -41.05 -3.40 27.43
CA TYR A 2 -39.69 -2.82 27.44
C TYR A 2 -38.57 -3.71 26.85
N MET A 3 -38.68 -5.04 26.93
CA MET A 3 -37.60 -5.95 26.47
C MET A 3 -37.42 -6.01 24.94
N LYS A 4 -38.47 -5.75 24.14
CA LYS A 4 -38.38 -5.79 22.67
C LYS A 4 -37.61 -4.59 22.09
N LYS A 5 -37.63 -3.43 22.76
CA LYS A 5 -36.88 -2.22 22.33
C LYS A 5 -35.37 -2.38 22.52
N ASN A 6 -34.94 -3.02 23.61
CA ASN A 6 -33.50 -3.24 23.87
C ASN A 6 -32.90 -4.28 22.92
N PHE A 7 -33.67 -5.30 22.52
CA PHE A 7 -33.23 -6.29 21.55
C PHE A 7 -33.06 -5.67 20.15
N PHE A 8 -33.98 -4.79 19.73
CA PHE A 8 -33.91 -4.10 18.43
C PHE A 8 -32.72 -3.14 18.35
N CYS A 9 -32.42 -2.38 19.42
CA CYS A 9 -31.23 -1.52 19.50
C CYS A 9 -29.93 -2.33 19.49
N LEU A 10 -29.87 -3.49 20.17
CA LEU A 10 -28.69 -4.35 20.19
C LEU A 10 -28.43 -5.00 18.83
N THR A 11 -29.48 -5.43 18.11
CA THR A 11 -29.36 -5.95 16.75
C THR A 11 -28.95 -4.88 15.75
N LEU A 12 -29.44 -3.64 15.89
CA LEU A 12 -29.04 -2.50 15.05
C LEU A 12 -27.58 -2.11 15.29
N PHE A 13 -27.12 -2.20 16.55
CA PHE A 13 -25.73 -1.93 16.92
C PHE A 13 -24.76 -3.01 16.38
N ILE A 14 -25.14 -4.30 16.44
CA ILE A 14 -24.35 -5.41 15.89
C ILE A 14 -24.32 -5.38 14.34
N SER A 15 -25.42 -4.98 13.68
CA SER A 15 -25.46 -4.84 12.22
C SER A 15 -24.72 -3.59 11.71
N LEU A 16 -24.62 -2.51 12.50
CA LEU A 16 -23.71 -1.39 12.20
C LEU A 16 -22.22 -1.77 12.36
N LEU A 17 -21.88 -2.59 13.36
CA LEU A 17 -20.49 -3.03 13.60
C LEU A 17 -19.92 -3.90 12.46
N LEU A 18 -20.78 -4.54 11.67
CA LEU A 18 -20.36 -5.39 10.54
C LEU A 18 -19.99 -4.61 9.27
N SER A 19 -20.20 -3.28 9.22
CA SER A 19 -20.01 -2.48 8.00
C SER A 19 -18.74 -1.61 7.98
N ALA A 20 -17.90 -1.67 9.02
CA ALA A 20 -16.76 -0.75 9.18
C ALA A 20 -15.38 -1.42 9.33
N CYS A 21 -15.23 -2.72 9.04
CA CYS A 21 -13.90 -3.32 9.00
C CYS A 21 -13.18 -2.91 7.71
N ASN A 22 -12.18 -2.01 7.82
CA ASN A 22 -11.22 -1.79 6.75
C ASN A 22 -10.38 -3.05 6.60
N VAL A 23 -10.54 -3.73 5.47
CA VAL A 23 -9.78 -4.93 5.11
C VAL A 23 -8.73 -4.57 4.05
N VAL A 24 -7.51 -5.08 4.25
CA VAL A 24 -6.41 -4.93 3.31
C VAL A 24 -6.60 -5.90 2.13
N PRO A 25 -6.50 -5.43 0.86
CA PRO A 25 -6.62 -6.30 -0.30
C PRO A 25 -5.52 -7.37 -0.33
N ILE A 26 -5.83 -8.55 -0.87
CA ILE A 26 -4.96 -9.76 -0.96
C ILE A 26 -4.70 -10.43 0.40
N THR A 27 -4.34 -9.69 1.44
CA THR A 27 -4.04 -10.28 2.76
C THR A 27 -5.29 -10.56 3.59
N GLY A 28 -6.37 -9.81 3.37
CA GLY A 28 -7.60 -9.94 4.16
C GLY A 28 -7.46 -9.42 5.59
N ARG A 29 -6.39 -8.67 5.88
CA ARG A 29 -6.09 -8.20 7.23
C ARG A 29 -7.00 -7.03 7.61
N SER A 30 -7.58 -7.07 8.80
CA SER A 30 -8.25 -5.91 9.38
C SER A 30 -7.23 -4.86 9.84
N GLN A 31 -7.54 -3.59 9.60
CA GLN A 31 -6.73 -2.45 10.05
C GLN A 31 -7.58 -1.41 10.79
N ILE A 32 -6.91 -0.67 11.68
CA ILE A 32 -7.51 0.50 12.31
C ILE A 32 -7.48 1.69 11.34
N SER A 33 -8.55 2.49 11.35
CA SER A 33 -8.67 3.73 10.61
C SER A 33 -9.45 4.72 11.47
N LEU A 34 -8.72 5.60 12.15
CA LEU A 34 -9.31 6.67 12.99
C LEU A 34 -9.55 7.94 12.19
N VAL A 35 -8.88 8.09 11.05
CA VAL A 35 -9.04 9.23 10.13
C VAL A 35 -9.81 8.75 8.91
N SER A 36 -10.75 9.57 8.44
CA SER A 36 -11.48 9.28 7.20
C SER A 36 -10.52 9.30 6.01
N GLU A 37 -10.78 8.44 5.03
CA GLU A 37 -9.91 8.35 3.85
C GLU A 37 -9.93 9.65 3.04
N SER A 38 -11.08 10.32 2.93
CA SER A 38 -11.22 11.61 2.25
C SER A 38 -10.30 12.69 2.84
N GLN A 39 -10.17 12.75 4.17
CA GLN A 39 -9.29 13.69 4.85
C GLN A 39 -7.81 13.36 4.57
N ILE A 40 -7.43 12.08 4.62
CA ILE A 40 -6.07 11.64 4.26
C ILE A 40 -5.74 11.97 2.80
N LEU A 41 -6.66 11.76 1.87
CA LEU A 41 -6.49 12.07 0.46
C LEU A 41 -6.34 13.59 0.22
N ALA A 42 -7.14 14.43 0.90
CA ALA A 42 -7.04 15.88 0.80
C ALA A 42 -5.68 16.41 1.30
N MET A 43 -5.23 15.91 2.46
CA MET A 43 -3.92 16.26 3.02
C MET A 43 -2.79 15.81 2.11
N SER A 44 -2.85 14.56 1.64
CA SER A 44 -1.88 13.99 0.69
C SER A 44 -1.80 14.82 -0.58
N GLN A 45 -2.93 15.18 -1.19
CA GLN A 45 -2.97 15.97 -2.41
C GLN A 45 -2.34 17.36 -2.22
N SER A 46 -2.64 18.03 -1.10
CA SER A 46 -2.06 19.33 -0.76
C SER A 46 -0.53 19.24 -0.60
N GLN A 47 -0.04 18.25 0.16
CA GLN A 47 1.39 18.07 0.38
C GLN A 47 2.11 17.66 -0.93
N TYR A 48 1.51 16.78 -1.73
CA TYR A 48 2.08 16.36 -3.01
C TYR A 48 2.22 17.52 -3.98
N ARG A 49 1.20 18.37 -4.11
CA ARG A 49 1.28 19.59 -4.94
C ARG A 49 2.42 20.50 -4.51
N SER A 50 2.59 20.72 -3.21
CA SER A 50 3.68 21.53 -2.66
C SER A 50 5.06 20.91 -2.93
N PHE A 51 5.18 19.59 -2.82
CA PHE A 51 6.40 18.85 -3.13
C PHE A 51 6.76 18.95 -4.62
N ILE A 52 5.83 18.56 -5.50
CA ILE A 52 6.11 18.40 -6.92
C ILE A 52 6.40 19.73 -7.62
N GLN A 53 5.82 20.84 -7.14
CA GLN A 53 6.13 22.20 -7.63
C GLN A 53 7.59 22.62 -7.39
N LYS A 54 8.23 22.07 -6.35
CA LYS A 54 9.62 22.39 -5.96
C LYS A 54 10.62 21.32 -6.40
N ALA A 55 10.13 20.11 -6.67
CA ALA A 55 10.97 18.97 -7.01
C ALA A 55 11.61 19.16 -8.40
N PRO A 56 12.93 18.96 -8.55
CA PRO A 56 13.58 19.00 -9.85
C PRO A 56 13.20 17.74 -10.65
N LEU A 57 12.20 17.81 -11.52
CA LEU A 57 11.82 16.69 -12.37
C LEU A 57 12.93 16.33 -13.36
N SER A 58 13.11 15.03 -13.61
CA SER A 58 14.11 14.55 -14.56
C SER A 58 13.80 14.97 -15.98
N LYS A 59 14.84 15.39 -16.69
CA LYS A 59 14.79 15.72 -18.12
C LYS A 59 15.17 14.53 -19.01
N ASN A 60 15.61 13.42 -18.43
CA ASN A 60 15.96 12.21 -19.19
C ASN A 60 14.67 11.51 -19.65
N ARG A 61 14.30 11.75 -20.92
CA ARG A 61 13.06 11.20 -21.51
C ARG A 61 12.98 9.68 -21.41
N HIS A 62 14.07 8.98 -21.67
CA HIS A 62 14.11 7.52 -21.61
C HIS A 62 13.74 7.00 -20.20
N ASP A 63 14.33 7.60 -19.18
CA ASP A 63 14.11 7.18 -17.79
C ASP A 63 12.72 7.57 -17.28
N VAL A 64 12.23 8.75 -17.66
CA VAL A 64 10.86 9.20 -17.38
C VAL A 64 9.85 8.25 -18.02
N GLU A 65 10.02 7.92 -19.30
CA GLU A 65 9.16 6.99 -20.03
C GLU A 65 9.22 5.58 -19.43
N ARG A 66 10.39 5.14 -18.97
CA ARG A 66 10.56 3.86 -18.27
C ARG A 66 9.74 3.82 -16.98
N VAL A 67 9.87 4.83 -16.11
CA VAL A 67 9.10 4.93 -14.85
C VAL A 67 7.60 4.99 -15.14
N HIS A 68 7.19 5.82 -16.09
CA HIS A 68 5.79 5.95 -16.47
C HIS A 68 5.22 4.63 -17.01
N ARG A 69 5.93 3.97 -17.94
CA ARG A 69 5.51 2.68 -18.53
C ARG A 69 5.33 1.61 -17.46
N VAL A 70 6.33 1.44 -16.58
CA VAL A 70 6.25 0.43 -15.49
C VAL A 70 5.13 0.77 -14.52
N GLY A 71 5.04 2.02 -14.08
CA GLY A 71 4.04 2.49 -13.14
C GLY A 71 2.61 2.34 -13.66
N THR A 72 2.31 2.84 -14.85
CA THR A 72 0.98 2.72 -15.47
C THR A 72 0.57 1.25 -15.62
N ARG A 73 1.51 0.36 -15.94
CA ARG A 73 1.21 -1.06 -16.11
C ARG A 73 0.84 -1.72 -14.78
N ILE A 74 1.55 -1.40 -13.70
CA ILE A 74 1.22 -1.87 -12.34
C ILE A 74 -0.10 -1.27 -11.85
N ALA A 75 -0.32 0.04 -12.07
CA ALA A 75 -1.57 0.72 -11.72
C ALA A 75 -2.78 0.06 -12.39
N ARG A 76 -2.68 -0.30 -13.68
CA ARG A 76 -3.73 -1.02 -14.39
C ARG A 76 -4.02 -2.39 -13.77
N ALA A 77 -2.98 -3.15 -13.41
CA ALA A 77 -3.15 -4.47 -12.78
C ALA A 77 -3.85 -4.34 -11.42
N THR A 78 -3.45 -3.32 -10.66
CA THR A 78 -4.01 -2.98 -9.35
C THR A 78 -5.49 -2.60 -9.45
N VAL A 79 -5.84 -1.67 -10.34
CA VAL A 79 -7.24 -1.25 -10.56
C VAL A 79 -8.10 -2.41 -11.01
N ALA A 80 -7.60 -3.25 -11.93
CA ALA A 80 -8.32 -4.44 -12.36
C ALA A 80 -8.58 -5.41 -11.20
N TYR A 81 -7.58 -5.67 -10.35
CA TYR A 81 -7.75 -6.49 -9.15
C TYR A 81 -8.81 -5.90 -8.22
N LEU A 82 -8.73 -4.61 -7.91
CA LEU A 82 -9.66 -3.96 -6.98
C LEU A 82 -11.11 -4.03 -7.49
N ASN A 83 -11.35 -3.70 -8.75
CA ASN A 83 -12.68 -3.75 -9.34
C ASN A 83 -13.25 -5.18 -9.35
N GLN A 84 -12.43 -6.18 -9.70
CA GLN A 84 -12.85 -7.59 -9.69
C GLN A 84 -13.20 -8.13 -8.29
N ASN A 85 -12.70 -7.48 -7.25
CA ASN A 85 -12.96 -7.85 -5.86
C ASN A 85 -13.94 -6.88 -5.17
N GLY A 86 -14.74 -6.13 -5.94
CA GLY A 86 -15.79 -5.25 -5.41
C GLY A 86 -15.27 -4.02 -4.66
N MET A 87 -14.04 -3.59 -4.95
CA MET A 87 -13.37 -2.45 -4.31
C MET A 87 -13.30 -1.23 -5.24
N ASP A 88 -14.33 -1.03 -6.08
CA ASP A 88 -14.39 0.05 -7.08
C ASP A 88 -14.24 1.45 -6.48
N SER A 89 -14.77 1.68 -5.27
CA SER A 89 -14.62 2.95 -4.56
C SER A 89 -13.15 3.23 -4.25
N ARG A 90 -12.43 2.23 -3.72
CA ARG A 90 -10.99 2.33 -3.45
C ARG A 90 -10.18 2.49 -4.73
N ALA A 91 -10.57 1.83 -5.82
CA ALA A 91 -9.91 2.01 -7.11
C ALA A 91 -10.06 3.46 -7.63
N LYS A 92 -11.23 4.08 -7.46
CA LYS A 92 -11.49 5.47 -7.89
C LYS A 92 -10.71 6.51 -7.09
N GLU A 93 -10.36 6.23 -5.83
CA GLU A 93 -9.54 7.10 -5.00
C GLU A 93 -8.07 7.14 -5.44
N LEU A 94 -7.60 6.13 -6.15
CA LEU A 94 -6.20 5.95 -6.58
C LEU A 94 -5.96 6.63 -7.93
N ALA A 95 -5.91 7.96 -7.92
CA ALA A 95 -5.57 8.79 -9.07
C ALA A 95 -4.06 8.72 -9.38
N TRP A 96 -3.62 7.58 -9.92
CA TRP A 96 -2.23 7.24 -10.13
C TRP A 96 -1.43 8.30 -10.91
N GLU A 97 -0.30 8.68 -10.36
CA GLU A 97 0.66 9.60 -10.95
C GLU A 97 2.07 9.14 -10.63
N PHE A 98 2.94 9.09 -11.65
CA PHE A 98 4.30 8.58 -11.53
C PHE A 98 5.26 9.65 -12.02
N ASN A 99 6.13 10.13 -11.13
CA ASN A 99 7.11 11.15 -11.45
C ASN A 99 8.53 10.67 -11.13
N LEU A 100 9.48 11.03 -12.00
CA LEU A 100 10.91 10.82 -11.78
C LEU A 100 11.55 12.14 -11.36
N VAL A 101 12.13 12.17 -10.17
CA VAL A 101 12.78 13.36 -9.59
C VAL A 101 14.30 13.18 -9.60
N GLU A 102 15.00 14.22 -10.06
CA GLU A 102 16.47 14.30 -10.03
C GLU A 102 16.94 14.38 -8.59
N SER A 103 17.57 13.31 -8.13
CA SER A 103 18.13 13.22 -6.80
C SER A 103 19.14 12.08 -6.75
N LYS A 104 20.20 12.25 -5.97
CA LYS A 104 21.17 11.17 -5.68
C LYS A 104 20.62 10.15 -4.67
N GLN A 105 19.50 10.46 -4.01
CA GLN A 105 18.89 9.58 -3.03
C GLN A 105 18.51 8.25 -3.67
N LEU A 106 18.84 7.16 -2.97
CA LEU A 106 18.35 5.83 -3.29
C LEU A 106 17.01 5.68 -2.57
N ASN A 107 15.96 6.33 -3.10
CA ASN A 107 14.62 6.29 -2.53
C ASN A 107 13.50 6.36 -3.59
N ALA A 108 12.31 5.93 -3.19
CA ALA A 108 11.02 6.13 -3.86
C ALA A 108 9.96 6.23 -2.75
N PHE A 109 8.82 6.86 -3.05
CA PHE A 109 7.71 6.90 -2.10
C PHE A 109 6.37 6.95 -2.81
N CYS A 110 5.33 6.44 -2.15
CA CYS A 110 3.94 6.70 -2.49
C CYS A 110 3.24 7.52 -1.40
N MET A 111 2.52 8.55 -1.81
CA MET A 111 1.54 9.23 -0.97
C MET A 111 0.13 8.67 -1.22
N PRO A 112 -0.78 8.74 -0.23
CA PRO A 112 -2.18 8.34 -0.40
C PRO A 112 -2.81 8.96 -1.66
N GLY A 113 -3.69 8.21 -2.33
CA GLY A 113 -4.29 8.62 -3.61
C GLY A 113 -3.44 8.31 -4.84
N GLY A 114 -2.38 7.50 -4.68
CA GLY A 114 -1.62 6.95 -5.79
C GLY A 114 -0.58 7.90 -6.38
N LYS A 115 0.07 8.72 -5.54
CA LYS A 115 1.11 9.65 -6.00
C LYS A 115 2.49 9.05 -5.74
N ILE A 116 3.13 8.51 -6.77
CA ILE A 116 4.42 7.85 -6.69
C ILE A 116 5.52 8.77 -7.21
N VAL A 117 6.63 8.83 -6.47
CA VAL A 117 7.88 9.46 -6.89
C VAL A 117 8.99 8.44 -6.82
N VAL A 118 9.78 8.36 -7.88
CA VAL A 118 11.04 7.60 -7.93
C VAL A 118 12.18 8.59 -8.08
N TYR A 119 13.28 8.40 -7.33
CA TYR A 119 14.49 9.21 -7.53
C TYR A 119 15.44 8.59 -8.55
N THR A 120 16.10 9.43 -9.33
CA THR A 120 17.11 8.99 -10.32
C THR A 120 18.25 8.20 -9.70
N GLY A 121 18.62 8.48 -8.45
CA GLY A 121 19.63 7.73 -7.72
C GLY A 121 19.24 6.27 -7.56
N LEU A 122 18.00 6.01 -7.11
CA LEU A 122 17.46 4.66 -7.05
C LEU A 122 17.41 4.02 -8.44
N LEU A 123 16.89 4.73 -9.44
CA LEU A 123 16.72 4.18 -10.79
C LEU A 123 18.03 3.68 -11.41
N ARG A 124 19.16 4.35 -11.14
CA ARG A 124 20.50 3.95 -11.61
C ARG A 124 21.02 2.66 -10.97
N LEU A 125 20.49 2.25 -9.81
CA LEU A 125 20.82 0.98 -9.15
C LEU A 125 20.08 -0.22 -9.79
N LEU A 126 18.99 0.05 -10.50
CA LEU A 126 18.08 -0.97 -11.02
C LEU A 126 18.49 -1.43 -12.41
N ASN A 127 18.80 -2.71 -12.54
CA ASN A 127 19.32 -3.31 -13.78
C ASN A 127 18.22 -3.76 -14.74
N SER A 128 16.96 -3.81 -14.29
CA SER A 128 15.85 -4.30 -15.11
C SER A 128 14.53 -3.63 -14.78
N ASP A 129 13.57 -3.70 -15.70
CA ASP A 129 12.20 -3.27 -15.44
C ASP A 129 11.51 -4.15 -14.38
N ASP A 130 11.95 -5.39 -14.18
CA ASP A 130 11.44 -6.25 -13.10
C ASP A 130 11.83 -5.73 -11.71
N GLU A 131 13.05 -5.20 -11.55
CA GLU A 131 13.49 -4.56 -10.29
C GLU A 131 12.78 -3.22 -10.05
N LEU A 132 12.57 -2.41 -11.10
CA LEU A 132 11.76 -1.19 -11.02
C LEU A 132 10.30 -1.51 -10.69
N ALA A 133 9.76 -2.58 -11.27
CA ALA A 133 8.42 -3.03 -10.96
C ALA A 133 8.30 -3.50 -9.51
N ALA A 134 9.33 -4.12 -8.95
CA ALA A 134 9.34 -4.47 -7.52
C ALA A 134 9.27 -3.23 -6.63
N VAL A 135 10.04 -2.18 -6.91
CA VAL A 135 9.95 -0.88 -6.19
C VAL A 135 8.55 -0.30 -6.31
N VAL A 136 8.07 -0.11 -7.55
CA VAL A 136 6.81 0.61 -7.79
C VAL A 136 5.61 -0.18 -7.28
N SER A 137 5.62 -1.50 -7.39
CA SER A 137 4.52 -2.33 -6.86
C SER A 137 4.50 -2.37 -5.33
N HIS A 138 5.65 -2.30 -4.67
CA HIS A 138 5.75 -2.14 -3.22
C HIS A 138 5.14 -0.80 -2.77
N GLU A 139 5.50 0.30 -3.44
CA GLU A 139 4.93 1.63 -3.18
C GLU A 139 3.41 1.69 -3.44
N VAL A 140 2.95 1.09 -4.55
CA VAL A 140 1.52 0.92 -4.86
C VAL A 140 0.81 0.10 -3.78
N ALA A 141 1.45 -0.94 -3.25
CA ALA A 141 0.89 -1.78 -2.20
C ALA A 141 0.64 -1.00 -0.91
N HIS A 142 1.54 -0.09 -0.50
CA HIS A 142 1.30 0.79 0.65
C HIS A 142 0.05 1.65 0.48
N ALA A 143 -0.17 2.20 -0.72
CA ALA A 143 -1.36 3.01 -1.02
C ALA A 143 -2.63 2.17 -0.99
N VAL A 144 -2.61 1.00 -1.63
CA VAL A 144 -3.75 0.07 -1.71
C VAL A 144 -4.15 -0.48 -0.33
N ALA A 145 -3.16 -0.76 0.52
CA ALA A 145 -3.35 -1.21 1.90
C ALA A 145 -3.62 -0.05 2.88
N ARG A 146 -3.64 1.20 2.39
CA ARG A 146 -3.85 2.42 3.20
C ARG A 146 -2.93 2.46 4.43
N HIS A 147 -1.68 2.01 4.29
CA HIS A 147 -0.73 1.91 5.40
C HIS A 147 -0.44 3.27 6.04
N SER A 148 -0.44 4.36 5.26
CA SER A 148 -0.24 5.70 5.82
C SER A 148 -1.39 6.13 6.75
N ASN A 149 -2.64 5.78 6.42
CA ASN A 149 -3.81 6.05 7.27
C ASN A 149 -3.71 5.24 8.57
N GLU A 150 -3.41 3.95 8.47
CA GLU A 150 -3.22 3.10 9.66
C GLU A 150 -2.05 3.60 10.53
N ARG A 151 -0.96 4.05 9.91
CA ARG A 151 0.19 4.64 10.63
C ARG A 151 -0.20 5.91 11.39
N ILE A 152 -0.90 6.84 10.75
CA ILE A 152 -1.40 8.07 11.39
C ILE A 152 -2.36 7.72 12.52
N SER A 153 -3.29 6.80 12.28
CA SER A 153 -4.25 6.32 13.28
C SER A 153 -3.56 5.73 14.52
N ASN A 154 -2.54 4.88 14.32
CA ASN A 154 -1.76 4.32 15.41
C ASN A 154 -0.97 5.38 16.18
N GLU A 155 -0.41 6.37 15.48
CA GLU A 155 0.34 7.46 16.12
C GLU A 155 -0.58 8.37 16.95
N MET A 156 -1.79 8.65 16.46
CA MET A 156 -2.81 9.38 17.21
C MET A 156 -3.19 8.62 18.48
N LEU A 157 -3.46 7.32 18.36
CA LEU A 157 -3.77 6.46 19.50
C LEU A 157 -2.60 6.42 20.50
N ARG A 158 -1.35 6.41 20.02
CA ARG A 158 -0.16 6.44 20.87
C ARG A 158 -0.04 7.75 21.66
N ARG A 159 -0.27 8.90 21.01
CA ARG A 159 -0.08 10.24 21.61
C ARG A 159 -1.18 10.60 22.59
N MET A 160 -2.41 10.24 22.28
CA MET A 160 -3.60 10.62 23.05
C MET A 160 -4.08 9.48 23.97
N GLY A 161 -3.49 8.28 23.87
CA GLY A 161 -3.92 7.10 24.60
C GLY A 161 -5.35 6.66 24.23
N GLY A 162 -6.02 5.98 25.16
CA GLY A 162 -7.40 5.50 24.98
C GLY A 162 -8.45 6.61 24.84
N GLN A 163 -8.10 7.88 25.07
CA GLN A 163 -9.02 9.02 24.99
C GLN A 163 -9.53 9.25 23.56
N VAL A 164 -8.80 8.79 22.53
CA VAL A 164 -9.23 8.91 21.12
C VAL A 164 -10.39 8.01 20.79
N LEU A 165 -10.49 6.82 21.40
CA LEU A 165 -11.52 5.85 21.04
C LEU A 165 -12.93 6.39 21.34
N GLY A 166 -13.09 7.14 22.44
CA GLY A 166 -14.36 7.81 22.75
C GLY A 166 -14.72 8.97 21.82
N VAL A 167 -13.71 9.60 21.21
CA VAL A 167 -13.86 10.77 20.32
C VAL A 167 -14.01 10.36 18.85
N ALA A 168 -13.38 9.26 18.43
CA ALA A 168 -13.44 8.74 17.06
C ALA A 168 -14.78 8.07 16.73
N VAL A 169 -15.45 7.50 17.74
CA VAL A 169 -16.80 6.92 17.59
C VAL A 169 -17.86 7.99 17.28
N ALA A 170 -17.58 9.27 17.58
CA ALA A 170 -18.51 10.36 17.33
C ALA A 170 -18.49 10.88 15.88
N GLY A 171 -17.48 10.54 15.06
CA GLY A 171 -17.29 11.10 13.72
C GLY A 171 -16.95 12.59 13.75
N GLU A 172 -15.93 13.00 13.01
CA GLU A 172 -15.63 14.42 12.72
C GLU A 172 -15.57 15.37 13.94
N SER A 173 -15.11 14.93 15.10
CA SER A 173 -15.00 15.86 16.23
C SER A 173 -13.97 16.96 15.92
N ALA A 174 -14.29 18.21 16.28
CA ALA A 174 -13.37 19.33 16.15
C ALA A 174 -12.02 19.08 16.84
N ALA A 175 -12.02 18.28 17.92
CA ALA A 175 -10.81 17.84 18.61
C ALA A 175 -9.94 16.91 17.75
N LEU A 176 -10.53 15.97 17.01
CA LEU A 176 -9.81 15.11 16.07
C LEU A 176 -9.21 15.94 14.93
N GLN A 177 -9.99 16.88 14.38
CA GLN A 177 -9.52 17.79 13.33
C GLN A 177 -8.39 18.69 13.82
N GLN A 178 -8.46 19.20 15.06
CA GLN A 178 -7.41 20.03 15.65
C GLN A 178 -6.11 19.24 15.87
N VAL A 179 -6.19 18.00 16.36
CA VAL A 179 -5.02 17.13 16.53
C VAL A 179 -4.39 16.80 15.18
N ILE A 180 -5.20 16.46 14.18
CA ILE A 180 -4.72 16.22 12.82
C ILE A 180 -4.08 17.49 12.24
N GLY A 181 -4.70 18.65 12.43
CA GLY A 181 -4.18 19.94 11.96
C GLY A 181 -2.85 20.32 12.60
N GLN A 182 -2.69 20.09 13.91
CA GLN A 182 -1.46 20.42 14.64
C GLN A 182 -0.33 19.42 14.39
N ALA A 183 -0.64 18.12 14.36
CA ALA A 183 0.38 17.06 14.23
C ALA A 183 0.72 16.76 12.76
N TYR A 184 -0.22 16.95 11.84
CA TYR A 184 -0.15 16.50 10.45
C TYR A 184 -0.62 17.52 9.43
N GLY A 185 -0.80 18.79 9.82
CA GLY A 185 -1.26 19.86 8.95
C GLY A 185 -0.41 20.09 7.69
N ILE A 186 -0.93 20.97 6.82
CA ILE A 186 -0.30 21.36 5.57
C ILE A 186 1.14 21.82 5.82
N GLY A 187 2.11 21.10 5.25
CA GLY A 187 3.55 21.37 5.41
C GLY A 187 4.31 20.34 6.24
N SER A 188 3.61 19.50 7.02
CA SER A 188 4.25 18.34 7.66
C SER A 188 4.69 17.35 6.57
N GLN A 189 5.92 16.83 6.65
CA GLN A 189 6.40 15.81 5.70
C GLN A 189 5.98 14.39 6.11
N VAL A 190 4.90 14.24 6.89
CA VAL A 190 4.53 13.00 7.58
C VAL A 190 4.40 11.79 6.66
N PHE A 191 3.85 11.96 5.45
CA PHE A 191 3.68 10.87 4.51
C PHE A 191 5.01 10.36 3.95
N ILE A 192 6.02 11.22 3.85
CA ILE A 192 7.32 10.95 3.23
C ILE A 192 8.36 10.51 4.26
N SER A 193 8.35 11.12 5.46
CA SER A 193 9.47 11.00 6.41
C SER A 193 9.29 9.96 7.50
N LEU A 194 8.07 9.49 7.76
CA LEU A 194 7.85 8.49 8.80
C LEU A 194 8.12 7.09 8.25
N PRO A 195 8.85 6.23 8.99
CA PRO A 195 9.03 4.84 8.60
C PRO A 195 7.74 4.06 8.77
N TYR A 196 7.55 3.04 7.93
CA TYR A 196 6.48 2.06 8.11
C TYR A 196 6.86 1.00 9.15
N SER A 197 5.84 0.38 9.74
CA SER A 197 6.08 -0.76 10.63
C SER A 197 6.58 -1.97 9.83
N ARG A 198 7.35 -2.86 10.45
CA ARG A 198 7.77 -4.13 9.81
C ARG A 198 6.58 -4.88 9.23
N LYS A 199 5.45 -4.91 9.94
CA LYS A 199 4.21 -5.56 9.50
C LYS A 199 3.69 -4.96 8.18
N HIS A 200 3.72 -3.64 8.03
CA HIS A 200 3.35 -2.95 6.79
C HIS A 200 4.30 -3.31 5.65
N GLU A 201 5.60 -3.41 5.92
CA GLU A 201 6.60 -3.78 4.92
C GLU A 201 6.39 -5.20 4.38
N TYR A 202 6.19 -6.20 5.25
CA TYR A 202 5.91 -7.58 4.84
C TYR A 202 4.60 -7.69 4.04
N GLU A 203 3.59 -6.92 4.43
CA GLU A 203 2.31 -6.88 3.72
C GLU A 203 2.44 -6.20 2.34
N ALA A 204 3.17 -5.09 2.27
CA ALA A 204 3.46 -4.40 1.02
C ALA A 204 4.28 -5.27 0.07
N ASP A 205 5.25 -6.05 0.58
CA ASP A 205 6.01 -7.03 -0.20
C ASP A 205 5.08 -8.09 -0.82
N ARG A 206 4.20 -8.68 -0.01
CA ARG A 206 3.27 -9.73 -0.48
C ARG A 206 2.30 -9.20 -1.55
N ILE A 207 1.70 -8.04 -1.31
CA ILE A 207 0.75 -7.38 -2.23
C ILE A 207 1.47 -6.94 -3.51
N GLY A 208 2.65 -6.31 -3.37
CA GLY A 208 3.44 -5.82 -4.49
C GLY A 208 3.87 -6.95 -5.44
N LEU A 209 4.31 -8.09 -4.90
CA LEU A 209 4.64 -9.28 -5.69
C LEU A 209 3.45 -9.74 -6.57
N VAL A 210 2.23 -9.73 -6.04
CA VAL A 210 1.03 -10.09 -6.81
C VAL A 210 0.78 -9.06 -7.91
N PHE A 211 0.81 -7.76 -7.61
CA PHE A 211 0.53 -6.74 -8.62
C PHE A 211 1.60 -6.67 -9.72
N MET A 212 2.88 -6.84 -9.39
CA MET A 212 3.92 -6.91 -10.43
C MET A 212 3.78 -8.17 -11.28
N ALA A 213 3.42 -9.32 -10.68
CA ALA A 213 3.18 -10.56 -11.41
C ALA A 213 1.96 -10.44 -12.35
N MET A 214 0.85 -9.87 -11.88
CA MET A 214 -0.35 -9.56 -12.69
C MET A 214 -0.01 -8.58 -13.83
N ALA A 215 0.87 -7.61 -13.55
CA ALA A 215 1.37 -6.71 -14.57
C ALA A 215 2.29 -7.40 -15.59
N GLY A 216 2.73 -8.65 -15.37
CA GLY A 216 3.61 -9.38 -16.27
C GLY A 216 5.09 -9.05 -16.08
N TYR A 217 5.48 -8.58 -14.90
CA TYR A 217 6.88 -8.48 -14.47
C TYR A 217 7.26 -9.71 -13.65
N ASP A 218 8.50 -10.15 -13.77
CA ASP A 218 8.99 -11.33 -13.05
C ASP A 218 9.11 -11.01 -11.56
N PRO A 219 8.33 -11.66 -10.67
CA PRO A 219 8.38 -11.38 -9.23
C PRO A 219 9.75 -11.71 -8.59
N GLU A 220 10.61 -12.51 -9.25
CA GLU A 220 11.99 -12.73 -8.79
C GLU A 220 12.84 -11.44 -8.81
N GLY A 221 12.42 -10.41 -9.57
CA GLY A 221 13.02 -9.08 -9.56
C GLY A 221 13.04 -8.45 -8.15
N ALA A 222 12.05 -8.75 -7.30
CA ALA A 222 12.02 -8.28 -5.92
C ALA A 222 13.17 -8.90 -5.09
N VAL A 223 13.46 -10.19 -5.27
CA VAL A 223 14.58 -10.84 -4.55
C VAL A 223 15.91 -10.20 -4.95
N SER A 224 16.10 -9.88 -6.23
CA SER A 224 17.29 -9.17 -6.71
C SER A 224 17.42 -7.78 -6.08
N LEU A 225 16.35 -6.99 -6.12
CA LEU A 225 16.28 -5.66 -5.51
C LEU A 225 16.68 -5.69 -4.04
N TRP A 226 16.03 -6.51 -3.22
CA TRP A 226 16.25 -6.50 -1.77
C TRP A 226 17.63 -7.02 -1.38
N LYS A 227 18.23 -7.92 -2.17
CA LYS A 227 19.64 -8.28 -2.01
C LYS A 227 20.56 -7.09 -2.26
N LYS A 228 20.34 -6.31 -3.31
CA LYS A 228 21.11 -5.08 -3.58
C LYS A 228 20.96 -4.07 -2.46
N MET A 229 19.74 -3.88 -1.96
CA MET A 229 19.48 -2.96 -0.85
C MET A 229 20.18 -3.41 0.44
N ALA A 230 20.16 -4.72 0.74
CA ALA A 230 20.86 -5.28 1.89
C ALA A 230 22.39 -5.14 1.77
N GLN A 231 22.96 -5.35 0.58
CA GLN A 231 24.40 -5.18 0.33
C GLN A 231 24.83 -3.70 0.37
N GLY A 232 23.96 -2.80 -0.10
CA GLY A 232 24.20 -1.35 -0.06
C GLY A 232 24.16 -0.73 1.34
N SER A 233 23.69 -1.47 2.36
CA SER A 233 23.49 -0.99 3.74
C SER A 233 24.75 -0.52 4.49
N ARG A 234 25.96 -0.76 3.94
CA ARG A 234 27.21 -0.15 4.44
C ARG A 234 27.24 1.37 4.22
N ASN A 235 26.51 1.86 3.24
CA ASN A 235 26.18 3.27 3.08
C ASN A 235 24.72 3.45 3.53
N LYS A 236 24.42 4.44 4.36
CA LYS A 236 23.04 4.71 4.83
C LYS A 236 22.13 4.99 3.62
N ASN A 237 21.43 3.97 3.14
CA ASN A 237 20.49 4.08 2.03
C ASN A 237 19.19 4.72 2.52
N ASP A 238 18.73 5.77 1.83
CA ASP A 238 17.53 6.51 2.23
C ASP A 238 16.26 5.64 2.19
N MET A 239 16.10 4.75 1.19
CA MET A 239 15.02 3.72 1.17
C MET A 239 14.97 2.94 2.48
N LEU A 240 16.11 2.54 3.05
CA LEU A 240 16.13 1.69 4.25
C LEU A 240 15.76 2.46 5.52
N SER A 241 15.83 3.79 5.47
CA SER A 241 15.40 4.65 6.57
C SER A 241 13.86 4.70 6.65
N THR A 242 13.17 4.67 5.51
CA THR A 242 11.69 4.66 5.44
C THR A 242 11.11 3.25 5.36
N HIS A 243 11.85 2.30 4.79
CA HIS A 243 11.50 0.89 4.57
C HIS A 243 12.61 -0.06 5.08
N PRO A 244 12.70 -0.31 6.39
CA PRO A 244 13.73 -1.17 6.95
C PRO A 244 13.72 -2.57 6.32
N THR A 245 14.89 -3.06 5.88
CA THR A 245 15.06 -4.43 5.39
C THR A 245 16.00 -5.24 6.25
N ASP A 246 15.70 -6.53 6.39
CA ASP A 246 16.58 -7.53 7.00
C ASP A 246 16.54 -8.83 6.19
N GLU A 247 17.38 -9.81 6.56
CA GLU A 247 17.39 -11.12 5.92
C GLU A 247 16.03 -11.83 6.03
N LYS A 248 15.25 -11.53 7.07
CA LYS A 248 13.92 -12.10 7.28
C LYS A 248 12.92 -11.61 6.22
N ARG A 249 13.01 -10.37 5.74
CA ARG A 249 12.21 -9.89 4.60
C ARG A 249 12.50 -10.65 3.32
N ILE A 250 13.76 -10.88 2.99
CA ILE A 250 14.12 -11.67 1.80
C ILE A 250 13.55 -13.09 1.91
N ALA A 251 13.64 -13.71 3.10
CA ALA A 251 13.05 -15.03 3.33
C ALA A 251 11.52 -15.02 3.19
N ALA A 252 10.84 -13.99 3.69
CA ALA A 252 9.39 -13.85 3.55
C ALA A 252 8.95 -13.62 2.10
N ILE A 253 9.67 -12.79 1.34
CA ILE A 253 9.43 -12.60 -0.10
C ILE A 253 9.49 -13.93 -0.84
N ARG A 254 10.48 -14.77 -0.54
CA ARG A 254 10.57 -16.12 -1.11
C ARG A 254 9.38 -17.00 -0.71
N LYS A 255 8.87 -16.86 0.51
CA LYS A 255 7.67 -17.55 0.99
C LYS A 255 6.39 -17.09 0.27
N TYR A 256 6.31 -15.82 -0.12
CA TYR A 256 5.18 -15.27 -0.88
C TYR A 256 5.25 -15.57 -2.39
N MET A 257 6.45 -15.90 -2.89
CA MET A 257 6.70 -16.14 -4.31
C MET A 257 5.73 -17.14 -4.98
N PRO A 258 5.37 -18.29 -4.37
CA PRO A 258 4.42 -19.22 -4.99
C PRO A 258 3.04 -18.61 -5.24
N GLU A 259 2.57 -17.70 -4.37
CA GLU A 259 1.30 -17.00 -4.57
C GLU A 259 1.38 -16.04 -5.75
N ALA A 260 2.43 -15.22 -5.80
CA ALA A 260 2.66 -14.28 -6.90
C ALA A 260 2.79 -15.00 -8.25
N LYS A 261 3.52 -16.12 -8.29
CA LYS A 261 3.72 -16.91 -9.52
C LYS A 261 2.43 -17.48 -10.11
N ARG A 262 1.34 -17.61 -9.32
CA ARG A 262 0.03 -18.00 -9.88
C ARG A 262 -0.50 -16.94 -10.85
N TYR A 263 -0.21 -15.67 -10.59
CA TYR A 263 -0.62 -14.55 -11.44
C TYR A 263 0.34 -14.31 -12.60
N TYR A 264 1.60 -14.73 -12.51
CA TYR A 264 2.58 -14.50 -13.56
C TYR A 264 2.38 -15.44 -14.74
N LYS A 265 2.20 -14.89 -15.95
CA LYS A 265 2.02 -15.65 -17.20
C LYS A 265 3.18 -15.47 -18.19
N GLY A 266 4.32 -14.99 -17.70
CA GLY A 266 5.49 -14.68 -18.51
C GLY A 266 5.68 -13.17 -18.70
N ARG A 267 6.91 -12.80 -19.06
CA ARG A 267 7.31 -11.39 -19.17
C ARG A 267 6.48 -10.68 -20.22
N GLY A 268 5.90 -9.54 -19.85
CA GLY A 268 5.07 -8.74 -20.75
C GLY A 268 3.65 -9.28 -20.95
N VAL A 269 3.28 -10.41 -20.34
CA VAL A 269 1.92 -10.94 -20.39
C VAL A 269 1.12 -10.37 -19.22
N PHE A 270 0.17 -9.50 -19.52
CA PHE A 270 -0.71 -8.90 -18.53
C PHE A 270 -1.81 -9.89 -18.15
N ASN A 271 -1.92 -10.26 -16.87
CA ASN A 271 -2.88 -11.24 -16.38
C ASN A 271 -3.77 -10.65 -15.28
N ILE A 272 -5.03 -10.43 -15.65
CA ILE A 272 -6.10 -9.98 -14.75
C ILE A 272 -7.18 -11.03 -14.59
N GLN A 273 -6.90 -12.31 -14.87
CA GLN A 273 -7.90 -13.36 -14.63
C GLN A 273 -7.98 -13.64 -13.13
N PRO A 274 -9.18 -13.65 -12.52
CA PRO A 274 -9.38 -14.08 -11.14
C PRO A 274 -8.79 -15.47 -10.88
N LEU A 275 -8.14 -15.69 -9.72
CA LEU A 275 -7.52 -16.99 -9.40
C LEU A 275 -8.49 -18.18 -9.45
N ASN A 276 -9.77 -17.96 -9.11
CA ASN A 276 -10.81 -18.98 -9.18
C ASN A 276 -11.18 -19.37 -10.62
N GLN A 277 -10.93 -18.49 -11.60
CA GLN A 277 -11.14 -18.72 -13.03
C GLN A 277 -9.87 -19.24 -13.73
N GLN A 278 -8.70 -19.20 -13.08
CA GLN A 278 -7.46 -19.77 -13.63
C GLN A 278 -7.36 -21.30 -13.44
N ASN A 279 -8.19 -21.88 -12.55
CA ASN A 279 -8.25 -23.32 -12.26
C ASN A 279 -9.44 -24.03 -12.93
N THR A 280 -10.20 -23.36 -13.80
CA THR A 280 -11.35 -23.99 -14.47
C THR A 280 -10.96 -24.89 -15.66
N ASP A 281 -9.67 -25.04 -15.94
CA ASP A 281 -9.19 -26.21 -16.66
C ASP A 281 -9.01 -27.37 -15.67
N ARG A 282 -10.02 -28.25 -15.66
CA ARG A 282 -10.15 -29.53 -14.92
C ARG A 282 -10.61 -29.43 -13.45
N SER A 283 -11.91 -29.70 -13.25
CA SER A 283 -12.59 -30.18 -12.02
C SER A 283 -13.45 -29.23 -11.17
N GLY A 284 -13.59 -27.95 -11.51
CA GLY A 284 -14.80 -27.18 -11.15
C GLY A 284 -15.25 -27.16 -9.68
N ASN A 285 -14.34 -26.96 -8.71
CA ASN A 285 -14.75 -26.66 -7.34
C ASN A 285 -13.76 -25.72 -6.64
N SER A 286 -14.17 -24.48 -6.36
CA SER A 286 -13.40 -23.54 -5.54
C SER A 286 -14.28 -22.97 -4.42
N LYS A 287 -13.98 -23.30 -3.16
CA LYS A 287 -14.56 -22.65 -1.98
C LYS A 287 -13.75 -21.39 -1.64
N PRO A 288 -14.38 -20.25 -1.29
CA PRO A 288 -13.66 -19.10 -0.77
C PRO A 288 -13.01 -19.44 0.58
N GLY A 289 -11.74 -19.07 0.76
CA GLY A 289 -11.01 -19.26 2.01
C GLY A 289 -11.55 -18.35 3.13
N LYS A 290 -11.57 -18.87 4.36
CA LYS A 290 -12.01 -18.10 5.55
C LYS A 290 -11.11 -16.86 5.79
N PRO A 291 -11.66 -15.76 6.33
CA PRO A 291 -10.87 -14.65 6.85
C PRO A 291 -9.87 -15.15 7.90
N ARG A 292 -8.61 -14.72 7.80
CA ARG A 292 -7.54 -15.11 8.74
C ARG A 292 -7.43 -14.10 9.89
N THR A 293 -7.28 -14.59 11.12
CA THR A 293 -7.16 -13.77 12.33
C THR A 293 -5.72 -13.29 12.53
N SER A 294 -5.50 -12.36 13.45
CA SER A 294 -4.17 -11.80 13.79
C SER A 294 -3.15 -12.86 14.25
N GLU A 295 -3.58 -14.04 14.68
CA GLU A 295 -2.72 -15.14 15.12
C GLU A 295 -2.03 -15.86 13.96
N ASP A 296 -2.63 -15.87 12.77
CA ASP A 296 -2.01 -16.39 11.53
C ASP A 296 -0.87 -15.48 11.00
N TRP A 297 -0.62 -14.36 11.69
CA TRP A 297 0.34 -13.31 11.34
C TRP A 297 1.45 -13.13 12.40
N ARG A 298 1.79 -14.19 13.14
CA ARG A 298 2.99 -14.18 14.00
C ARG A 298 4.23 -14.33 13.10
N PHE A 299 5.05 -13.27 13.07
CA PHE A 299 6.39 -13.27 12.47
C PHE A 299 7.43 -13.69 13.49
#